data_AF-A0A8T6WDR3-F1
#
_entry.id   AF-A0A8T6WDR3-F1
#
_cell.length_a   1.000
_cell.length_b   1.000
_cell.length_c   1.000
_cell.angle_alpha   90.00
_cell.angle_beta   90.00
_cell.angle_gamma   90.00
#
_symmetry.space_group_name_H-M   'P 1'
#
loop_
_entity.id
_entity.type
_entity.pdbx_description
1 polymer ?
#
loop_
_entity_poly.entity_id
_entity_poly.type
_entity_poly.pdbx_seq_one_letter_code
_entity_poly.pdbx_strand_id
1 'polypeptide(L)' 'ALRVLTNKSLLQEIHDRWILSETTSWNVPPLNSIFQNQAAEIHRSKGAIPFEDWWKQGKDILEEWNTIQSVL' A
#
# COMPACT_ATOMS: atom_id res chain seq x y z
N ALA A 1 -10.70 6.96 -7.13
CA ALA A 1 -9.92 6.11 -8.05
C ALA A 1 -9.29 4.99 -7.24
N LEU A 2 -9.21 3.78 -7.81
CA LEU A 2 -8.54 2.63 -7.20
C LEU A 2 -7.39 2.22 -8.11
N ARG A 3 -6.17 2.15 -7.56
CA ARG A 3 -4.97 1.90 -8.34
C ARG A 3 -4.20 0.67 -7.86
N VAL A 4 -3.52 0.02 -8.78
CA VAL A 4 -2.73 -1.20 -8.55
C VAL A 4 -1.27 -0.93 -8.93
N LEU A 5 -0.34 -1.29 -8.05
CA LEU A 5 1.08 -1.29 -8.34
C LEU A 5 1.46 -2.65 -8.93
N THR A 6 2.09 -2.65 -10.09
CA THR A 6 2.48 -3.89 -10.80
C THR A 6 3.99 -4.04 -10.97
N ASN A 7 4.78 -3.10 -10.45
CA ASN A 7 6.24 -3.15 -10.53
C ASN A 7 6.83 -4.06 -9.43
N LYS A 8 7.52 -5.13 -9.84
CA LYS A 8 8.16 -6.09 -8.92
C LYS A 8 9.24 -5.47 -8.03
N SER A 9 9.90 -4.38 -8.44
CA SER A 9 10.91 -3.74 -7.59
C SER A 9 10.31 -3.14 -6.31
N LEU A 10 9.04 -2.71 -6.36
CA LEU A 10 8.32 -2.11 -5.23
C LEU A 10 7.85 -3.15 -4.21
N LEU A 11 7.86 -4.45 -4.55
CA LEU A 11 7.38 -5.52 -3.67
C LEU A 11 8.16 -5.58 -2.35
N GLN A 12 9.46 -5.22 -2.37
CA GLN A 12 10.28 -5.18 -1.16
C GLN A 12 10.23 -3.84 -0.42
N GLU A 13 9.65 -2.81 -1.05
CA GLU A 13 9.55 -1.47 -0.46
C GLU A 13 8.22 -1.27 0.28
N ILE A 14 7.15 -1.93 -0.16
CA ILE A 14 5.79 -1.77 0.39
C ILE A 14 5.32 -3.09 1.00
N HIS A 15 5.70 -3.32 2.26
CA HIS A 15 5.33 -4.55 2.98
C HIS A 15 4.08 -4.37 3.87
N ASP A 16 3.89 -3.18 4.42
CA ASP A 16 2.84 -2.92 5.40
C ASP A 16 1.66 -2.14 4.82
N ARG A 17 0.58 -2.09 5.60
CA ARG A 17 -0.61 -1.29 5.28
C ARG A 17 -0.46 0.09 5.90
N TRP A 18 -0.93 1.12 5.21
CA TRP A 18 -0.78 2.50 5.66
C TRP A 18 -2.11 3.25 5.63
N ILE A 19 -2.35 4.07 6.67
CA ILE A 19 -3.39 5.10 6.66
C ILE A 19 -2.68 6.44 6.57
N LEU A 20 -3.00 7.22 5.54
CA LEU A 20 -2.33 8.47 5.23
C LEU A 20 -3.34 9.62 5.26
N SER A 21 -2.85 10.76 5.71
CA SER A 21 -3.49 12.07 5.64
C SER A 21 -2.45 13.08 5.17
N GLU A 22 -2.86 14.32 4.89
CA GLU A 22 -1.94 15.37 4.43
C GLU A 22 -0.73 15.58 5.36
N THR A 23 -0.88 15.37 6.67
CA THR A 23 0.15 15.68 7.67
C THR A 23 0.58 14.49 8.52
N THR A 24 -0.10 13.35 8.42
CA THR A 24 0.18 12.17 9.25
C THR A 24 0.12 10.88 8.48
N SER A 25 0.96 9.93 8.90
CA SER A 25 1.01 8.58 8.36
C SER A 25 0.97 7.58 9.50
N TRP A 26 0.26 6.49 9.32
CA TRP A 26 0.07 5.44 10.31
C TRP A 26 0.34 4.09 9.68
N ASN A 27 1.19 3.30 10.32
CA ASN A 27 1.42 1.91 9.96
C ASN A 27 0.33 1.06 10.60
N VAL A 28 -0.36 0.28 9.77
CA VAL A 28 -1.36 -0.68 10.19
C VAL A 28 -0.72 -2.06 10.13
N PRO A 29 -0.79 -2.86 11.23
CA PRO A 29 -0.24 -4.21 11.28
C PRO A 29 -0.65 -5.05 10.06
N PRO A 30 0.06 -6.10 9.67
CA PRO A 30 -0.38 -6.99 8.59
C PRO A 30 -1.67 -7.75 8.96
N LEU A 31 -2.41 -8.23 7.96
CA LEU A 31 -3.66 -9.00 8.17
C LEU A 31 -3.42 -10.24 9.02
N ASN A 32 -2.24 -10.85 8.88
CA ASN A 32 -1.83 -12.06 9.55
C ASN A 32 -1.90 -11.89 11.08
N SER A 33 -1.48 -10.72 11.59
CA SER A 33 -1.58 -10.39 13.02
C SER A 33 -3.03 -10.28 13.48
N ILE A 34 -3.91 -9.71 12.64
CA ILE A 34 -5.35 -9.62 12.93
C ILE A 34 -5.98 -11.02 12.96
N PHE A 35 -5.69 -11.87 11.98
CA PHE A 35 -6.29 -13.21 11.87
C PHE A 35 -5.80 -14.20 12.94
N GLN A 36 -4.66 -13.94 13.58
CA GLN A 36 -4.13 -14.77 14.66
C GLN A 36 -4.67 -14.38 16.05
N ASN A 37 -5.66 -13.49 16.14
CA ASN A 37 -6.17 -12.93 17.41
C ASN A 37 -5.04 -12.37 18.31
N GLN A 38 -3.95 -11.89 17.70
CA GLN A 38 -2.86 -11.27 18.43
C GLN A 38 -3.23 -9.82 18.73
N ALA A 39 -2.93 -9.37 19.94
CA ALA A 39 -2.98 -7.94 20.24
C ALA A 39 -1.99 -7.21 19.34
N ALA A 40 -2.46 -6.20 18.61
CA ALA A 40 -1.66 -5.37 17.73
C ALA A 40 -2.17 -3.94 17.77
N GLU A 41 -1.28 -2.98 17.58
CA GLU A 41 -1.59 -1.55 17.62
C GLU A 41 -1.27 -0.89 16.27
N ILE A 42 -2.05 0.14 15.93
CA ILE A 42 -1.74 1.02 14.81
C ILE A 42 -0.75 2.08 15.33
N HIS A 43 0.43 2.16 14.72
CA HIS A 43 1.47 3.08 15.16
C HIS A 43 1.59 4.26 14.22
N ARG A 44 1.74 5.46 14.79
CA ARG A 44 2.08 6.64 14.00
C ARG A 44 3.48 6.48 13.42
N SER A 45 3.61 6.65 12.11
CA SER A 45 4.90 6.66 11.44
C SER A 45 5.69 7.90 11.84
N LYS A 46 6.99 7.73 12.03
CA LYS A 46 7.94 8.86 12.14
C LYS A 46 8.46 9.32 10.79
N GLY A 47 8.40 8.47 9.77
CA GLY A 47 8.88 8.74 8.42
C GLY A 47 7.75 9.16 7.48
N ALA A 48 8.08 10.06 6.55
CA ALA A 48 7.21 10.38 5.43
C ALA A 48 7.13 9.18 4.48
N ILE A 49 5.91 8.82 4.11
CA ILE A 49 5.65 7.74 3.16
C ILE A 49 5.56 8.36 1.76
N PRO A 50 6.28 7.84 0.75
CA PRO A 50 6.32 8.40 -0.61
C PRO A 50 5.06 8.05 -1.42
N PHE A 51 3.89 8.35 -0.86
CA PHE A 51 2.59 7.98 -1.43
C PHE A 51 2.36 8.57 -2.82
N GLU A 52 2.74 9.82 -3.06
CA GLU A 52 2.55 10.45 -4.37
C GLU A 52 3.32 9.73 -5.48
N ASP A 53 4.52 9.24 -5.16
CA ASP A 53 5.33 8.49 -6.12
C ASP A 53 4.73 7.12 -6.40
N TRP A 54 4.19 6.46 -5.37
CA TRP A 54 3.44 5.22 -5.54
C TRP A 54 2.16 5.45 -6.35
N TRP A 55 1.40 6.50 -6.04
CA TRP A 55 0.13 6.81 -6.71
C TRP A 55 0.29 7.07 -8.20
N LYS A 56 1.34 7.81 -8.58
CA LYS A 56 1.69 8.08 -9.99
C LYS A 56 2.10 6.81 -10.73
N GLN A 57 2.80 5.89 -10.07
CA GLN A 57 3.18 4.60 -10.66
C GLN A 57 2.02 3.60 -10.75
N GLY A 58 0.99 3.80 -9.91
CA GLY A 58 -0.20 2.96 -9.87
C GLY A 58 -1.05 3.05 -11.13
N LYS A 59 -1.58 1.90 -11.54
CA LYS A 59 -2.46 1.71 -12.68
C LYS A 59 -3.92 1.73 -12.24
N ASP A 60 -4.77 2.52 -12.87
CA ASP A 60 -6.20 2.53 -12.52
C ASP A 60 -6.83 1.17 -12.87
N ILE A 61 -7.52 0.56 -11.90
CA ILE A 61 -8.03 -0.80 -12.06
C ILE A 61 -9.14 -0.91 -13.11
N LEU A 62 -9.92 0.15 -13.31
CA LEU A 62 -11.04 0.15 -14.25
C LEU A 62 -10.57 0.53 -15.65
N GLU A 63 -9.64 1.48 -15.74
CA GLU A 63 -9.18 2.01 -17.03
C GLU A 63 -8.02 1.20 -17.62
N GLU A 64 -7.16 0.60 -16.80
CA GLU A 64 -5.91 -0.04 -17.23
C GLU A 64 -5.88 -1.56 -16.96
N TRP A 65 -7.06 -2.20 -16.83
CA TRP A 65 -7.19 -3.63 -16.51
C TRP A 65 -6.37 -4.55 -17.42
N ASN A 66 -6.39 -4.32 -18.74
CA ASN A 66 -5.65 -5.16 -19.69
C ASN A 66 -4.13 -5.14 -19.43
N THR A 67 -3.58 -3.99 -19.04
CA THR A 67 -2.17 -3.88 -18.67
C THR A 67 -1.89 -4.60 -17.36
N ILE A 68 -2.76 -4.44 -16.36
CA ILE A 68 -2.65 -5.15 -15.08
C ILE A 68 -2.70 -6.67 -15.28
N GLN A 69 -3.65 -7.16 -16.06
CA GLN A 69 -3.81 -8.59 -16.33
C GLN A 69 -2.60 -9.21 -17.05
N SER A 70 -1.90 -8.44 -17.89
CA SER A 70 -0.72 -8.94 -18.62
C SER A 70 0.50 -9.26 -17.75
N VAL A 71 0.50 -8.80 -16.49
CA VAL A 71 1.62 -8.95 -15.54
C VAL A 71 1.25 -9.73 -14.27
N LEU A 72 0.00 -10.20 -14.17
CA LEU A 72 -0.48 -11.18 -13.19
C LEU A 72 -0.21 -12.60 -13.68
#